data_AF-A0A4U9TAA2-F1
#
_entry.id   AF-A0A4U9TAA2-F1
#
_cell.length_a   1.000
_cell.length_b   1.000
_cell.length_c   1.000
_cell.angle_alpha   90.00
_cell.angle_beta   90.00
_cell.angle_gamma   90.00
#
_symmetry.space_group_name_H-M   'P 1'
#
loop_
_entity.id
_entity.type
_entity.pdbx_description
1 polymer ?
#
loop_
_entity_poly.entity_id
_entity_poly.type
_entity_poly.pdbx_seq_one_letter_code
_entity_poly.pdbx_strand_id
1 'polypeptide(L)'
;MENTLCLQYTALATLLLPFIGALLTACVPQRMAKWICTLFALLATLGTVVIGWLFLAHGKADTTITLLQYGNVALFGFIIDRISTLIVFAVVFLGLLVSLYSTGYLTTANREHPTRAATAITLSC
;
A
#
# COMPACT_ATOMS: atom_id res chain seq x y z
N MET A 1 10.89 17.04 -20.34
CA MET A 1 11.12 15.58 -20.49
C MET A 1 11.49 14.94 -19.15
N GLU A 2 12.37 15.55 -18.34
CA GLU A 2 12.75 15.02 -17.01
C GLU A 2 11.54 14.78 -16.09
N ASN A 3 10.63 15.75 -15.98
CA ASN A 3 9.50 15.64 -15.07
C ASN A 3 8.55 14.47 -15.44
N THR A 4 8.39 14.17 -16.73
CA THR A 4 7.52 13.08 -17.21
C THR A 4 8.10 11.72 -16.82
N LEU A 5 9.41 11.55 -16.94
CA LEU A 5 10.09 10.33 -16.50
C LEU A 5 10.03 10.18 -14.97
N CYS A 6 10.24 11.26 -14.22
CA CYS A 6 10.09 11.24 -12.76
C CYS A 6 8.67 10.85 -12.31
N LEU A 7 7.63 11.35 -12.99
CA LEU A 7 6.25 10.97 -12.72
C LEU A 7 6.01 9.48 -12.99
N GLN A 8 6.49 8.96 -14.11
CA GLN A 8 6.35 7.55 -14.49
C GLN A 8 7.03 6.60 -13.49
N TYR A 9 8.30 6.86 -13.15
CA TYR A 9 9.03 6.03 -12.19
C TYR A 9 8.42 6.10 -10.78
N THR A 10 7.99 7.28 -10.35
CA THR A 10 7.34 7.45 -9.04
C THR A 10 5.99 6.74 -8.99
N ALA A 11 5.21 6.81 -10.08
CA ALA A 11 3.93 6.10 -10.20
C ALA A 11 4.11 4.58 -10.12
N LEU A 12 5.04 4.02 -10.90
CA LEU A 12 5.34 2.59 -10.87
C LEU A 12 5.89 2.14 -9.51
N ALA A 13 6.83 2.90 -8.93
CA ALA A 13 7.39 2.58 -7.62
C ALA A 13 6.31 2.59 -6.52
N THR A 14 5.46 3.63 -6.50
CA THR A 14 4.36 3.74 -5.53
C THR A 14 3.33 2.63 -5.70
N LEU A 15 3.05 2.22 -6.94
CA LEU A 15 2.14 1.11 -7.24
C LEU A 15 2.69 -0.23 -6.75
N LEU A 16 4.00 -0.46 -6.88
CA LEU A 16 4.65 -1.72 -6.45
C LEU A 16 4.93 -1.76 -4.94
N LEU A 17 5.10 -0.61 -4.30
CA LEU A 17 5.44 -0.50 -2.89
C LEU A 17 4.52 -1.28 -1.93
N PRO A 18 3.17 -1.22 -2.05
CA PRO A 18 2.28 -2.01 -1.18
C PRO A 18 2.41 -3.53 -1.41
N PHE A 19 2.72 -3.99 -2.63
CA PHE A 19 2.94 -5.41 -2.92
C PHE A 19 4.23 -5.92 -2.28
N ILE A 20 5.30 -5.13 -2.38
CA ILE A 20 6.57 -5.42 -1.72
C ILE A 20 6.37 -5.43 -0.20
N GLY A 21 5.65 -4.44 0.34
CA GLY A 21 5.30 -4.37 1.76
C GLY A 21 4.51 -5.59 2.23
N ALA A 22 3.54 -6.05 1.44
CA ALA A 22 2.76 -7.24 1.75
C ALA A 22 3.62 -8.52 1.75
N LEU A 23 4.47 -8.70 0.74
CA LEU A 23 5.37 -9.86 0.65
C LEU A 23 6.35 -9.91 1.82
N LEU A 24 6.97 -8.77 2.15
CA LEU A 24 7.88 -8.66 3.30
C LEU A 24 7.15 -8.91 4.63
N THR A 25 5.93 -8.38 4.77
CA THR A 25 5.12 -8.60 5.98
C THR A 25 4.77 -10.08 6.15
N ALA A 26 4.54 -10.83 5.07
CA ALA A 26 4.27 -12.26 5.12
C ALA A 26 5.47 -13.10 5.57
N CYS A 27 6.71 -12.64 5.33
CA CYS A 27 7.93 -13.33 5.71
C CYS A 27 8.43 -13.02 7.14
N VAL A 28 7.82 -12.05 7.84
CA VAL A 28 8.31 -11.55 9.14
C VAL A 28 7.38 -11.99 10.29
N PRO A 29 7.91 -12.24 11.51
CA PRO A 29 7.10 -12.53 12.69
C PRO A 29 5.99 -11.49 12.96
N GLN A 30 4.81 -11.97 13.38
CA GLN A 30 3.59 -11.18 13.63
C GLN A 30 3.76 -9.94 14.52
N ARG A 31 4.77 -9.95 15.41
CA ARG A 31 5.07 -8.81 16.28
C ARG A 31 5.59 -7.60 15.50
N MET A 32 6.38 -7.83 14.46
CA MET A 32 6.97 -6.79 13.60
C MET A 32 6.14 -6.54 12.33
N ALA A 33 5.38 -7.54 11.88
CA ALA A 33 4.51 -7.44 10.71
C ALA A 33 3.61 -6.18 10.70
N LYS A 34 3.03 -5.83 11.85
CA LYS A 34 2.17 -4.65 12.02
C LYS A 34 2.89 -3.33 11.77
N TRP A 35 4.13 -3.22 12.26
CA TRP A 35 4.97 -2.02 12.11
C TRP A 35 5.51 -1.89 10.70
N ILE A 36 5.91 -3.01 10.09
CA ILE A 36 6.40 -3.03 8.71
C ILE A 36 5.26 -2.69 7.75
N CYS A 37 4.09 -3.31 7.91
CA CYS A 37 2.93 -3.03 7.06
C CYS A 37 2.51 -1.56 7.11
N THR A 38 2.42 -0.98 8.32
CA THR A 38 2.09 0.45 8.48
C THR A 38 3.15 1.37 7.89
N LEU A 39 4.44 1.05 8.04
CA LEU A 39 5.53 1.82 7.43
C LEU A 39 5.40 1.84 5.90
N PHE A 40 5.20 0.68 5.27
CA PHE A 40 5.03 0.59 3.82
C PHE A 40 3.76 1.28 3.33
N ALA A 41 2.65 1.17 4.09
CA ALA A 41 1.42 1.89 3.78
C ALA A 41 1.60 3.42 3.87
N LEU A 42 2.39 3.89 4.85
CA LEU A 42 2.71 5.31 5.02
C LEU A 42 3.58 5.82 3.85
N LEU A 43 4.64 5.08 3.51
CA LEU A 43 5.48 5.43 2.35
C LEU A 43 4.69 5.43 1.05
N ALA A 44 3.76 4.48 0.86
CA ALA A 44 2.91 4.45 -0.32
C ALA A 44 1.97 5.68 -0.36
N THR A 45 1.41 6.07 0.79
CA THR A 45 0.58 7.27 0.92
C THR A 45 1.36 8.54 0.59
N LEU A 46 2.61 8.66 1.07
CA LEU A 46 3.48 9.78 0.68
C LEU A 46 3.78 9.76 -0.83
N GLY A 47 4.00 8.59 -1.41
CA GLY A 47 4.18 8.41 -2.84
C GLY A 47 2.98 8.92 -3.66
N THR A 48 1.75 8.64 -3.23
CA THR A 48 0.55 9.12 -3.93
C THR A 48 0.40 10.64 -3.84
N VAL A 49 0.79 11.26 -2.72
CA VAL A 49 0.85 12.73 -2.59
C VAL A 49 1.89 13.34 -3.53
N VAL A 50 3.08 12.74 -3.63
CA VAL A 50 4.13 13.19 -4.56
C VAL A 50 3.67 13.08 -6.01
N ILE A 51 3.00 11.99 -6.38
CA ILE A 51 2.40 11.84 -7.72
C ILE A 51 1.38 12.94 -7.98
N GLY A 52 0.49 13.23 -7.01
CA GLY A 52 -0.49 14.32 -7.12
C GLY A 52 0.17 15.68 -7.31
N TRP A 53 1.24 15.96 -6.55
CA TRP A 53 2.01 17.20 -6.68
C TRP A 53 2.69 17.32 -8.06
N LEU A 54 3.36 16.25 -8.50
CA LEU A 54 4.00 16.21 -9.83
C LEU A 54 2.96 16.36 -10.94
N PHE A 55 1.79 15.73 -10.82
CA PHE A 55 0.71 15.84 -11.79
C PHE A 55 0.14 17.26 -11.89
N LEU A 56 0.00 17.96 -10.77
CA LEU A 56 -0.37 19.38 -10.75
C LEU A 56 0.71 20.27 -11.38
N ALA A 57 1.99 20.02 -11.05
CA ALA A 57 3.12 20.73 -11.62
C ALA A 57 3.27 20.52 -13.14
N HIS A 58 2.79 19.40 -13.67
CA HIS A 58 2.72 19.10 -15.11
C HIS A 58 1.51 19.73 -15.83
N GLY A 59 0.70 20.54 -15.14
CA GLY A 59 -0.47 21.16 -15.75
C GLY A 59 -1.65 20.22 -15.94
N LYS A 60 -1.72 19.11 -15.19
CA LYS A 60 -2.81 18.11 -15.26
C LYS A 60 -2.93 17.44 -16.64
N ALA A 61 -1.81 17.29 -17.33
CA ALA A 61 -1.75 16.60 -18.61
C ALA A 61 -1.88 15.09 -18.41
N ASP A 62 -2.87 14.49 -19.07
CA ASP A 62 -3.10 13.05 -19.00
C ASP A 62 -1.91 12.32 -19.65
N THR A 63 -1.30 11.39 -18.90
CA THR A 63 -0.09 10.69 -19.32
C THR A 63 -0.34 9.19 -19.42
N THR A 64 -0.16 8.63 -20.61
CA THR A 64 -0.29 7.19 -20.85
C THR A 64 1.08 6.51 -20.74
N ILE A 65 1.14 5.47 -19.93
CA ILE A 65 2.31 4.62 -19.70
C ILE A 65 2.02 3.26 -20.32
N THR A 66 2.64 2.95 -21.46
CA THR A 66 2.54 1.63 -22.09
C THR A 66 3.62 0.72 -21.52
N LEU A 67 3.22 -0.42 -20.97
CA LEU A 67 4.12 -1.41 -20.35
C LEU A 67 4.35 -2.63 -21.24
N LEU A 68 3.32 -3.09 -21.94
CA LEU A 68 3.40 -4.19 -22.87
C LEU A 68 2.71 -3.80 -24.18
N GLN A 69 3.43 -3.95 -25.29
CA GLN A 69 2.93 -3.69 -26.63
C GLN A 69 3.25 -4.89 -27.51
N TYR A 70 2.28 -5.30 -28.33
CA TYR A 70 2.49 -6.29 -29.38
C TYR A 70 2.14 -5.69 -30.74
N GLY A 71 3.15 -5.56 -31.60
CA GLY A 71 3.01 -4.84 -32.86
C GLY A 71 2.57 -3.39 -32.64
N ASN A 72 1.42 -3.01 -33.17
CA ASN A 72 0.86 -1.66 -33.03
C ASN A 72 -0.24 -1.56 -31.95
N VAL A 73 -0.42 -2.60 -31.12
CA VAL A 73 -1.48 -2.66 -30.10
C VAL A 73 -0.84 -2.64 -28.72
N ALA A 74 -1.22 -1.67 -27.89
CA ALA A 74 -0.89 -1.65 -26.47
C ALA A 74 -1.73 -2.71 -25.74
N LEU A 75 -1.06 -3.72 -25.16
CA LEU A 75 -1.69 -4.81 -24.42
C LEU A 75 -1.86 -4.48 -22.93
N PHE A 76 -0.90 -3.76 -22.35
CA PHE A 76 -0.92 -3.40 -20.94
C PHE A 76 -0.30 -2.03 -20.72
N GLY A 77 -0.90 -1.25 -19.83
CA GLY A 77 -0.45 0.10 -19.50
C GLY A 77 -1.34 0.78 -18.46
N PHE A 78 -0.90 1.95 -18.02
CA PHE A 78 -1.61 2.79 -17.06
C PHE A 78 -1.86 4.17 -17.64
N ILE A 79 -2.99 4.78 -17.28
CA ILE A 79 -3.30 6.16 -17.63
C ILE A 79 -3.31 6.98 -16.34
N ILE A 80 -2.44 7.98 -16.27
CA ILE A 80 -2.42 8.95 -15.18
C ILE A 80 -3.31 10.11 -15.59
N ASP A 81 -4.49 10.18 -14.98
CA ASP A 81 -5.47 11.24 -15.16
C ASP A 81 -5.90 11.81 -13.79
N ARG A 82 -6.75 12.82 -13.81
CA ARG A 82 -7.28 13.46 -12.58
C ARG A 82 -8.04 12.49 -11.68
N ILE A 83 -8.79 11.55 -12.25
CA ILE A 83 -9.64 10.62 -11.51
C ILE A 83 -8.80 9.49 -10.93
N SER A 84 -7.89 8.91 -11.71
CA SER A 84 -6.99 7.83 -11.30
C SER A 84 -6.05 8.29 -10.20
N THR A 85 -5.53 9.52 -10.26
CA THR A 85 -4.73 10.10 -9.17
C THR A 85 -5.53 10.27 -7.87
N LEU A 86 -6.79 10.70 -7.95
CA LEU A 86 -7.71 10.81 -6.80
C LEU A 86 -8.07 9.45 -6.20
N ILE A 87 -8.41 8.46 -7.03
CA ILE A 87 -8.76 7.10 -6.59
C ILE A 87 -7.54 6.44 -5.94
N VAL A 88 -6.37 6.53 -6.55
CA VAL A 88 -5.12 5.97 -6.00
C VAL A 88 -4.79 6.58 -4.64
N PHE A 89 -4.93 7.89 -4.49
CA PHE A 89 -4.77 8.54 -3.20
C PHE A 89 -5.76 8.01 -2.15
N ALA A 90 -7.06 7.95 -2.50
CA ALA A 90 -8.10 7.49 -1.58
C ALA A 90 -7.90 6.04 -1.13
N VAL A 91 -7.63 5.12 -2.06
CA VAL A 91 -7.44 3.69 -1.76
C VAL A 91 -6.22 3.47 -0.89
N VAL A 92 -5.08 4.09 -1.21
CA VAL A 92 -3.84 3.93 -0.44
C VAL A 92 -3.96 4.57 0.95
N PHE A 93 -4.59 5.75 1.05
CA PHE A 93 -4.83 6.41 2.32
C PHE A 93 -5.77 5.61 3.22
N LEU A 94 -6.85 5.05 2.67
CA LEU A 94 -7.72 4.13 3.42
C LEU A 94 -6.96 2.88 3.85
N GLY A 95 -6.07 2.35 3.02
CA GLY A 95 -5.18 1.25 3.39
C GLY A 95 -4.28 1.58 4.58
N LEU A 96 -3.74 2.80 4.65
CA LEU A 96 -2.98 3.30 5.81
C LEU A 96 -3.85 3.35 7.07
N LEU A 97 -5.07 3.89 6.98
CA LEU A 97 -5.99 3.97 8.11
C LEU A 97 -6.38 2.59 8.63
N VAL A 98 -6.67 1.64 7.74
CA VAL A 98 -6.96 0.24 8.10
C VAL A 98 -5.76 -0.41 8.77
N SER A 99 -4.55 -0.17 8.25
CA SER A 99 -3.31 -0.70 8.83
C SER A 99 -3.07 -0.14 10.23
N LEU A 100 -3.22 1.18 10.41
CA LEU A 100 -3.10 1.86 11.70
C LEU A 100 -4.14 1.33 12.71
N TYR A 101 -5.40 1.23 12.29
CA TYR A 101 -6.46 0.67 13.11
C TYR A 101 -6.14 -0.77 13.55
N SER A 102 -5.62 -1.59 12.64
CA SER A 102 -5.22 -2.97 12.91
C SER A 102 -4.06 -3.04 13.92
N THR A 103 -3.13 -2.08 13.92
CA THR A 103 -2.07 -2.04 14.94
C THR A 103 -2.61 -1.83 16.35
N GLY A 104 -3.57 -0.92 16.51
CA GLY A 104 -4.22 -0.63 17.80
C GLY A 104 -5.18 -1.73 18.25
N TYR A 105 -5.94 -2.31 17.31
CA TYR A 105 -6.84 -3.42 17.63
C TYR A 105 -6.10 -4.70 18.01
N LEU A 106 -4.98 -4.98 17.35
CA LEU A 106 -4.16 -6.15 17.64
C LEU A 106 -3.12 -5.91 18.75
N THR A 107 -3.11 -4.76 19.42
CA THR A 107 -2.34 -4.56 20.64
C THR A 107 -3.08 -5.15 21.84
N THR A 108 -2.31 -5.78 22.73
CA THR A 108 -2.75 -6.60 23.88
C THR A 108 -3.57 -5.87 24.94
N ALA A 109 -3.97 -4.61 24.73
CA ALA A 109 -4.72 -3.80 25.66
C ALA A 109 -6.20 -4.24 25.83
N ASN A 110 -6.64 -5.28 25.11
CA ASN A 110 -7.88 -6.01 25.38
C ASN A 110 -7.65 -7.50 25.72
N ARG A 111 -6.48 -7.86 26.29
CA ARG A 111 -6.40 -9.07 27.13
C ARG A 111 -7.02 -8.77 28.50
N GLU A 112 -8.30 -8.39 28.55
CA GLU A 112 -9.00 -8.37 29.84
C GLU A 112 -9.19 -9.78 30.42
N HIS A 113 -8.90 -10.84 29.65
CA HIS A 113 -8.64 -12.17 30.19
C HIS A 113 -7.42 -12.85 29.54
N PRO A 114 -6.30 -13.03 30.28
CA PRO A 114 -5.32 -14.04 29.95
C PRO A 114 -5.82 -15.39 30.49
N THR A 115 -6.75 -16.06 29.81
CA THR A 115 -7.00 -17.47 30.12
C THR A 115 -6.28 -18.33 29.09
N ARG A 116 -5.14 -18.82 29.54
CA ARG A 116 -4.53 -20.10 29.20
C ARG A 116 -5.58 -21.17 28.86
N ALA A 117 -6.00 -21.27 27.59
CA ALA A 117 -6.80 -22.39 27.10
C ALA A 117 -5.91 -23.49 26.49
N ALA A 118 -4.79 -23.80 27.16
CA ALA A 118 -3.89 -24.88 26.77
C ALA A 118 -3.65 -25.93 27.88
N THR A 119 -4.36 -25.89 29.00
CA THR A 119 -4.20 -26.89 30.08
C THR A 119 -5.46 -26.96 30.95
N ALA A 120 -6.51 -27.63 30.48
CA ALA A 120 -7.65 -28.07 31.32
C ALA A 120 -8.51 -29.18 30.66
N ILE A 121 -7.92 -30.09 29.87
CA ILE A 121 -8.63 -31.32 29.40
C ILE A 121 -7.79 -32.56 29.80
N THR A 122 -7.26 -32.56 31.02
CA THR A 122 -6.60 -33.74 31.58
C THR A 122 -6.69 -33.68 33.11
N LEU A 123 -7.89 -33.88 33.65
CA LEU A 123 -8.18 -34.45 34.98
C LEU A 123 -9.66 -34.18 35.30
N SER A 124 -10.38 -35.26 35.63
CA SER A 124 -11.78 -35.34 36.05
C SER A 124 -12.84 -35.46 34.94
N CYS A 125 -12.84 -36.60 34.23
CA CYS A 125 -13.93 -37.56 34.34
C CYS A 125 -13.45 -38.96 33.91
#